data_AF-A0ABD4JIQ4-F1
#
_entry.id   AF-A0ABD4JIQ4-F1
#
_cell.length_a   1.000
_cell.length_b   1.000
_cell.length_c   1.000
_cell.angle_alpha   90.00
_cell.angle_beta   90.00
_cell.angle_gamma   90.00
#
_symmetry.space_group_name_H-M   'P 1'
#
loop_
_entity.id
_entity.type
_entity.pdbx_description
1 polymer ?
#
loop_
_entity_poly.entity_id
_entity_poly.type
_entity_poly.pdbx_seq_one_letter_code
_entity_poly.pdbx_strand_id
1 'polypeptide(L)' 'MIKQYFTDNCISIRQWAIKHNLDIRTTYYVINGEIVGKKNFKVCKKVFEALLSEGIIDEMPSAFKYDESQKAS' A
#
# COMPACT_ATOMS: atom_id res chain seq x y z
N MET A 1 -10.82 3.87 5.74
CA MET A 1 -10.15 3.80 4.42
C MET A 1 -8.81 4.51 4.53
N ILE A 2 -7.72 3.97 3.96
CA ILE A 2 -6.35 4.51 4.09
C ILE A 2 -6.30 6.02 3.79
N LYS A 3 -7.02 6.47 2.76
CA LYS A 3 -7.17 7.90 2.42
C LYS A 3 -7.59 8.80 3.59
N GLN A 4 -8.50 8.33 4.44
CA GLN A 4 -9.02 9.13 5.55
C GLN A 4 -7.92 9.40 6.57
N TYR A 5 -7.09 8.40 6.88
CA TYR A 5 -5.94 8.57 7.78
C TYR A 5 -5.00 9.68 7.29
N PHE A 6 -4.67 9.69 5.99
CA PHE A 6 -3.81 10.74 5.41
C PHE A 6 -4.46 12.13 5.49
N THR A 7 -5.78 12.20 5.32
CA THR A 7 -6.54 13.46 5.38
C THR A 7 -6.59 13.99 6.81
N ASP A 8 -6.96 13.15 7.77
CA ASP A 8 -7.13 13.52 9.19
C ASP A 8 -5.80 13.90 9.85
N ASN A 9 -4.69 13.29 9.40
CA ASN A 9 -3.35 13.57 9.92
C ASN A 9 -2.59 14.61 9.09
N CYS A 10 -3.23 15.28 8.12
CA CYS A 10 -2.60 16.28 7.25
C CYS A 10 -1.35 15.78 6.52
N ILE A 11 -1.32 14.49 6.15
CA ILE A 11 -0.17 13.86 5.49
C ILE A 11 -0.32 14.00 3.98
N SER A 12 0.66 14.63 3.34
CA SER A 12 0.73 14.66 1.88
C SER A 12 1.13 13.28 1.35
N ILE A 13 0.23 12.63 0.60
CA ILE A 13 0.48 11.36 -0.08
C ILE A 13 1.78 11.41 -0.91
N ARG A 14 2.02 12.51 -1.63
CA ARG A 14 3.22 12.69 -2.46
C ARG A 14 4.49 12.71 -1.63
N GLN A 15 4.53 13.50 -0.55
CA GLN A 15 5.71 13.61 0.31
C GLN A 15 5.98 12.30 1.04
N TRP A 16 4.92 11.64 1.50
CA TRP A 16 5.01 10.31 2.09
C TRP A 16 5.59 9.30 1.09
N ALA A 17 5.09 9.25 -0.15
CA ALA A 17 5.64 8.35 -1.17
C ALA A 17 7.15 8.59 -1.43
N ILE A 18 7.57 9.86 -1.52
CA ILE A 18 8.98 10.23 -1.73
C ILE A 18 9.85 9.79 -0.54
N LYS A 19 9.41 10.05 0.70
CA LYS A 19 10.10 9.64 1.93
C LYS A 19 10.35 8.12 1.97
N HIS A 20 9.42 7.33 1.45
CA HIS A 20 9.50 5.87 1.43
C HIS A 20 10.09 5.30 0.12
N ASN A 21 10.59 6.15 -0.79
CA ASN A 21 11.12 5.75 -2.10
C ASN A 21 10.12 4.90 -2.91
N LEU A 22 8.84 5.31 -2.92
CA LEU A 22 7.74 4.64 -3.60
C LEU A 22 7.34 5.38 -4.88
N ASP A 23 6.78 4.65 -5.85
CA ASP A 23 6.17 5.25 -7.04
C ASP A 23 4.94 6.09 -6.63
N ILE A 24 5.00 7.39 -6.92
CA ILE A 24 3.99 8.36 -6.49
C ILE A 24 2.62 7.98 -7.04
N ARG A 25 2.55 7.63 -8.34
CA ARG A 25 1.29 7.34 -9.01
C ARG A 25 0.61 6.11 -8.42
N THR A 26 1.35 5.03 -8.24
CA THR A 26 0.85 3.80 -7.61
C THR A 26 0.42 4.05 -6.17
N THR A 27 1.17 4.86 -5.43
CA THR A 27 0.83 5.20 -4.04
C THR A 27 -0.52 5.94 -3.94
N TYR A 28 -0.78 6.89 -4.83
CA TYR A 28 -2.10 7.55 -4.91
C TYR A 28 -3.22 6.56 -5.16
N TYR A 29 -3.05 5.64 -6.12
CA TYR A 29 -4.07 4.64 -6.43
C TYR A 29 -4.34 3.69 -5.26
N VAL A 30 -3.30 3.25 -4.54
CA VAL A 30 -3.45 2.40 -3.36
C VAL A 30 -4.16 3.16 -2.24
N ILE A 31 -3.71 4.37 -1.90
CA ILE A 31 -4.30 5.15 -0.80
C ILE A 31 -5.75 5.52 -1.08
N ASN A 32 -6.09 5.85 -2.34
CA ASN A 32 -7.47 6.11 -2.77
C ASN A 32 -8.36 4.86 -2.85
N GLY A 33 -7.78 3.65 -2.75
CA GLY A 33 -8.52 2.38 -2.87
C GLY A 33 -8.86 1.97 -4.31
N GLU A 34 -8.20 2.58 -5.30
CA GLU A 34 -8.43 2.34 -6.73
C GLU A 34 -7.69 1.08 -7.24
N ILE A 35 -6.69 0.58 -6.50
CA ILE A 35 -5.97 -0.66 -6.82
C ILE A 35 -5.95 -1.62 -5.63
N VAL A 36 -6.45 -2.84 -5.87
CA VAL A 36 -6.58 -3.91 -4.87
C VAL A 36 -5.73 -5.16 -5.23
N GLY A 37 -4.61 -4.96 -5.94
CA GLY A 37 -3.60 -6.02 -6.09
C GLY A 37 -3.75 -7.01 -7.26
N LYS A 38 -4.45 -6.67 -8.36
CA LYS A 38 -4.47 -7.54 -9.57
C LYS A 38 -3.55 -7.09 -10.72
N LYS A 39 -3.22 -5.79 -10.84
CA LYS A 39 -2.21 -5.27 -11.78
C LYS A 39 -1.07 -4.61 -10.96
N ASN A 40 0.17 -4.76 -11.40
CA ASN A 40 1.37 -4.17 -10.74
C ASN A 40 1.61 -4.65 -9.29
N PHE A 41 1.38 -5.95 -9.05
CA PHE A 41 1.45 -6.60 -7.74
C PHE A 41 2.70 -6.21 -6.92
N LYS A 42 3.90 -6.28 -7.51
CA LYS A 42 5.15 -5.98 -6.80
C LYS A 42 5.26 -4.53 -6.32
N VAL A 43 4.82 -3.56 -7.12
CA VAL A 43 4.90 -2.13 -6.76
C VAL A 43 3.84 -1.81 -5.72
N CYS A 44 2.63 -2.35 -5.87
CA CYS A 44 1.57 -2.18 -4.88
C CYS A 44 1.93 -2.83 -3.54
N LYS A 45 2.56 -4.02 -3.56
CA LYS A 45 2.99 -4.72 -2.34
C LYS A 45 3.88 -3.82 -1.48
N LYS A 46 4.86 -3.14 -2.08
CA LYS A 46 5.74 -2.20 -1.37
C LYS A 46 4.99 -1.06 -0.68
N VAL A 47 3.93 -0.53 -1.30
CA VAL A 47 3.10 0.51 -0.68
C VAL A 47 2.37 -0.05 0.54
N PHE A 48 1.77 -1.24 0.43
CA PHE A 48 1.09 -1.89 1.56
C PHE A 48 2.06 -2.30 2.68
N GLU A 49 3.26 -2.77 2.35
CA GLU A 49 4.32 -3.05 3.31
C GLU A 49 4.72 -1.78 4.08
N ALA A 50 4.88 -0.65 3.40
CA ALA A 50 5.18 0.63 4.06
C ALA A 50 4.03 1.08 4.99
N LEU A 51 2.78 0.98 4.53
CA LEU A 51 1.60 1.29 5.34
C LEU A 51 1.51 0.41 6.59
N LEU A 52 1.81 -0.88 6.46
CA LEU A 52 1.83 -1.83 7.57
C LEU A 52 2.97 -1.52 8.55
N SER A 53 4.16 -1.20 8.04
CA SER A 53 5.33 -0.88 8.87
C SER A 53 5.14 0.40 9.72
N GLU A 54 4.37 1.36 9.21
CA GLU A 54 4.00 2.58 9.96
C GLU A 54 2.74 2.41 10.81
N GLY A 55 2.10 1.23 10.80
CA GLY A 55 0.88 0.96 11.57
C GLY A 55 -0.37 1.69 11.06
N ILE A 56 -0.37 2.11 9.80
CA ILE A 56 -1.52 2.78 9.16
C ILE A 56 -2.61 1.76 8.78
N ILE A 57 -2.19 0.52 8.55
CA ILE A 57 -3.06 -0.65 8.38
C ILE A 57 -2.62 -1.75 9.35
N ASP A 58 -3.56 -2.56 9.80
CA ASP A 58 -3.27 -3.64 10.76
C ASP A 58 -2.77 -4.92 10.09
N GLU A 59 -3.14 -5.15 8.82
CA GLU A 59 -2.77 -6.35 8.09
C GLU A 59 -2.60 -6.14 6.58
N MET A 60 -1.83 -7.03 5.93
CA MET A 60 -1.73 -7.07 4.48
C MET A 60 -3.06 -7.49 3.84
N PRO A 61 -3.45 -6.88 2.70
CA PRO A 61 -4.62 -7.32 1.94
C PRO A 61 -4.52 -8.80 1.55
N SER A 62 -5.64 -9.51 1.56
CA SER A 62 -5.72 -10.93 1.20
C SER A 62 -5.17 -11.26 -0.18
N ALA A 63 -5.26 -10.31 -1.12
CA ALA A 63 -4.65 -10.41 -2.45
C ALA A 63 -3.14 -10.75 -2.39
N PHE A 64 -2.43 -10.30 -1.35
CA PHE A 64 -1.01 -10.61 -1.15
C PHE A 64 -0.76 -11.88 -0.32
N LYS A 65 -1.75 -12.36 0.45
CA LYS A 65 -1.64 -13.56 1.28
C LYS A 65 -1.66 -14.85 0.44
N TYR A 66 -2.32 -14.85 -0.72
CA TYR A 66 -2.44 -16.03 -1.58
C TYR A 66 -1.19 -16.37 -2.41
N ASP A 67 -0.23 -15.45 -2.55
CA ASP A 67 0.99 -15.67 -3.36
C ASP A 67 2.09 -16.37 -2.54
N GLU A 68 2.08 -16.24 -1.21
CA GLU A 68 3.07 -16.89 -0.34
C GLU A 68 2.75 -18.38 -0.09
N SER A 69 1.49 -18.80 -0.19
CA SER A 69 1.07 -20.19 -0.03
C SER A 69 1.35 -21.08 -1.25
N GLN A 70 1.74 -20.53 -2.40
CA GLN A 70 2.14 -21.31 -3.59
C GLN A 70 3.66 -21.43 -3.81
N LYS A 71 4.49 -20.87 -2.92
CA LYS A 71 5.95 -21.08 -2.94
C LYS A 71 6.44 -22.19 -2.00
N ALA A 72 5.52 -22.90 -1.34
CA ALA A 72 5.83 -23.96 -0.39
C ALA A 72 5.29 -25.34 -0.81
N SER A 73 5.19 -25.62 -2.11
CA SER A 73 4.89 -26.97 -2.63
C SER A 73 5.86 -27.42 -3.71
#